data_AF-A0A7S3U5A2-F1
#
_entry.id   AF-A0A7S3U5A2-F1
#
_cell.length_a   1.000
_cell.length_b   1.000
_cell.length_c   1.000
_cell.angle_alpha   90.00
_cell.angle_beta   90.00
_cell.angle_gamma   90.00
#
_symmetry.space_group_name_H-M   'P 1'
#
loop_
_entity.id
_entity.type
_entity.pdbx_description
1 polymer ?
#
loop_
_entity_poly.entity_id
_entity_poly.type
_entity_poly.pdbx_seq_one_letter_code
_entity_poly.pdbx_strand_id
1 'polypeptide(L)'
;VNPEPPEPEEPEDPMQKLLREVARLRAELQEEMPKLAAAAHKWRFMSTTLGKLGHLNQHFAEDLDNESDMHRALMYHIAEQDAVDIYEASKGFGTDEEKMGRVILGRMRENIDLTDEIYQKRYGRTLEDQVRGENK
;
A
#
# COMPACT_ATOMS: atom_id res chain seq x y z
N VAL A 1 -36.19 -87.50 -0.91
CA VAL A 1 -35.09 -86.87 -0.15
C VAL A 1 -35.46 -85.40 -0.02
N ASN A 2 -35.82 -84.95 1.18
CA ASN A 2 -36.14 -83.55 1.41
C ASN A 2 -34.79 -82.81 1.56
N PRO A 3 -34.56 -81.66 0.88
CA PRO A 3 -33.31 -80.93 1.05
C PRO A 3 -33.21 -80.42 2.48
N GLU A 4 -32.04 -80.58 3.10
CA GLU A 4 -31.78 -80.05 4.43
C GLU A 4 -31.99 -78.53 4.45
N PRO A 5 -32.59 -77.98 5.52
CA PRO A 5 -32.72 -76.54 5.68
C PRO A 5 -31.32 -75.91 5.67
N PRO A 6 -31.15 -74.72 5.06
CA PRO A 6 -29.87 -74.06 5.00
C PRO A 6 -29.35 -73.82 6.42
N GLU A 7 -28.08 -74.16 6.66
CA GLU A 7 -27.42 -73.97 7.95
C GLU A 7 -27.50 -72.48 8.36
N PRO A 8 -27.74 -72.19 9.65
CA PRO A 8 -27.77 -70.82 10.13
C PRO A 8 -26.40 -70.16 9.91
N GLU A 9 -26.37 -69.03 9.21
CA GLU A 9 -25.14 -68.26 8.99
C GLU A 9 -24.48 -67.95 10.34
N GLU A 10 -23.24 -68.42 10.52
CA GLU A 10 -22.48 -68.16 11.74
C GLU A 10 -22.29 -66.64 11.96
N PRO A 11 -22.46 -66.14 13.19
CA PRO A 11 -22.32 -64.71 13.46
C PRO A 11 -20.89 -64.27 13.13
N GLU A 12 -20.78 -63.28 12.25
CA GLU A 12 -19.50 -62.77 11.76
C GLU A 12 -18.57 -62.38 12.92
N ASP A 13 -17.34 -62.92 12.91
CA ASP A 13 -16.29 -62.56 13.85
C ASP A 13 -16.10 -61.03 13.89
N PRO A 14 -16.27 -60.37 15.06
CA PRO A 14 -16.12 -58.93 15.19
C PRO A 14 -14.82 -58.36 14.61
N MET A 15 -13.73 -59.14 14.66
CA MET A 15 -12.45 -58.76 14.08
C MET A 15 -12.53 -58.68 12.55
N GLN A 16 -13.18 -59.65 11.90
CA GLN A 16 -13.35 -59.67 10.45
C GLN A 16 -14.21 -58.51 9.97
N LYS A 17 -15.28 -58.20 10.71
CA LYS A 17 -16.13 -57.04 10.43
C LYS A 17 -15.35 -55.74 10.49
N LEU A 18 -14.53 -55.57 11.52
CA LEU A 18 -13.67 -54.40 11.68
C LEU A 18 -12.65 -54.30 10.54
N LEU A 19 -12.00 -55.40 10.15
CA LEU A 19 -11.03 -55.41 9.06
C LEU A 19 -11.66 -55.04 7.71
N ARG A 20 -12.87 -55.52 7.42
CA ARG A 20 -13.62 -55.11 6.21
C ARG A 20 -13.93 -53.62 6.23
N GLU A 21 -14.37 -53.10 7.36
CA GLU A 21 -14.69 -51.68 7.48
C GLU A 21 -13.45 -50.80 7.33
N VAL A 22 -12.31 -51.20 7.92
CA VAL A 22 -11.03 -50.53 7.72
C VAL A 22 -10.61 -50.58 6.24
N ALA A 23 -10.79 -51.70 5.56
CA ALA A 23 -10.48 -51.83 4.14
C ALA A 23 -11.38 -50.93 3.28
N ARG A 24 -12.67 -50.84 3.60
CA ARG A 24 -13.65 -49.96 2.94
C ARG A 24 -13.25 -48.49 3.08
N LEU A 25 -13.02 -48.04 4.32
CA LEU A 25 -12.60 -46.66 4.61
C LEU A 25 -11.28 -46.31 3.93
N ARG A 26 -10.34 -47.26 3.85
CA ARG A 26 -9.07 -47.06 3.13
C ARG A 26 -9.30 -46.86 1.63
N ALA A 27 -10.20 -47.62 1.02
CA ALA A 27 -10.52 -47.48 -0.40
C ALA A 27 -11.20 -46.14 -0.70
N GLU A 28 -12.17 -45.73 0.14
CA GLU A 28 -12.82 -44.42 0.04
C GLU A 28 -11.82 -43.28 0.17
N LEU A 29 -10.92 -43.35 1.16
CA LEU A 29 -9.86 -42.36 1.32
C LEU A 29 -8.97 -42.32 0.07
N GLN A 30 -8.58 -43.47 -0.47
CA GLN A 30 -7.70 -43.55 -1.64
C GLN A 30 -8.34 -42.97 -2.91
N GLU A 31 -9.66 -43.01 -3.03
CA GLU A 31 -10.42 -42.34 -4.10
C GLU A 31 -10.43 -40.82 -3.94
N GLU A 32 -10.48 -40.30 -2.71
CA GLU A 32 -10.47 -38.86 -2.41
C GLU A 32 -9.06 -38.23 -2.43
N MET A 33 -8.01 -39.03 -2.21
CA MET A 33 -6.61 -38.57 -2.15
C MET A 33 -6.17 -37.70 -3.34
N PRO A 34 -6.49 -38.02 -4.61
CA PRO A 34 -6.10 -37.18 -5.75
C PRO A 34 -6.75 -35.79 -5.72
N LYS A 35 -8.01 -35.68 -5.29
CA LYS A 35 -8.72 -34.39 -5.17
C LYS A 35 -8.07 -33.52 -4.10
N LEU A 36 -7.73 -34.12 -2.95
CA LEU A 36 -7.00 -33.45 -1.87
C LEU A 36 -5.62 -32.98 -2.31
N ALA A 37 -4.87 -33.83 -3.04
CA ALA A 37 -3.56 -33.46 -3.58
C ALA A 37 -3.65 -32.28 -4.57
N ALA A 38 -4.64 -32.29 -5.46
CA ALA A 38 -4.89 -31.20 -6.41
C ALA A 38 -5.25 -29.89 -5.68
N ALA A 39 -6.11 -29.97 -4.66
CA ALA A 39 -6.46 -28.81 -3.83
C ALA A 39 -5.25 -28.24 -3.08
N ALA A 40 -4.40 -29.11 -2.51
CA ALA A 40 -3.17 -28.70 -1.83
C ALA A 40 -2.17 -28.03 -2.78
N HIS A 41 -2.00 -28.56 -4.00
CA HIS A 41 -1.15 -27.94 -5.02
C HIS A 41 -1.67 -26.56 -5.42
N LYS A 42 -2.97 -26.43 -5.68
CA LYS A 42 -3.62 -25.15 -6.01
C LYS A 42 -3.44 -24.14 -4.86
N TRP A 43 -3.64 -24.57 -3.63
CA TRP A 43 -3.45 -23.73 -2.45
C TRP A 43 -2.00 -23.25 -2.34
N ARG A 44 -1.02 -24.15 -2.51
CA ARG A 44 0.40 -23.78 -2.49
C ARG A 44 0.71 -22.75 -3.58
N PHE A 45 0.27 -22.99 -4.82
CA PHE A 45 0.44 -22.04 -5.92
C PHE A 45 -0.18 -20.66 -5.58
N MET A 46 -1.43 -20.64 -5.13
CA MET A 46 -2.12 -19.40 -4.75
C MET A 46 -1.42 -18.67 -3.61
N SER A 47 -0.99 -19.39 -2.56
CA SER A 47 -0.29 -18.80 -1.42
C SER A 47 1.01 -18.11 -1.84
N THR A 48 1.81 -18.74 -2.72
CA THR A 48 3.04 -18.13 -3.25
C THR A 48 2.76 -16.93 -4.15
N THR A 49 1.70 -17.00 -4.95
CA THR A 49 1.28 -15.91 -5.83
C THR A 49 0.81 -14.70 -5.01
N LEU A 50 -0.01 -14.94 -3.98
CA LEU A 50 -0.45 -13.90 -3.05
C LEU A 50 0.72 -13.28 -2.30
N GLY A 51 1.69 -14.09 -1.86
CA GLY A 51 2.92 -13.58 -1.23
C GLY A 51 3.70 -12.66 -2.17
N LYS A 52 3.90 -13.06 -3.43
CA LYS A 52 4.58 -12.22 -4.45
C LYS A 52 3.83 -10.91 -4.71
N LEU A 53 2.50 -10.96 -4.83
CA LEU A 53 1.67 -9.77 -4.99
C LEU A 53 1.75 -8.85 -3.76
N GLY A 54 1.81 -9.41 -2.56
CA GLY A 54 2.02 -8.66 -1.33
C GLY A 54 3.34 -7.89 -1.33
N HIS A 55 4.44 -8.55 -1.69
CA HIS A 55 5.75 -7.89 -1.81
C HIS A 55 5.75 -6.78 -2.87
N LEU A 56 5.11 -7.03 -4.02
CA LEU A 56 5.01 -6.03 -5.09
C LEU A 56 4.20 -4.81 -4.66
N ASN A 57 3.07 -5.02 -3.98
CA ASN A 57 2.26 -3.93 -3.44
C ASN A 57 3.02 -3.12 -2.39
N GLN A 58 3.82 -3.78 -1.55
CA GLN A 58 4.67 -3.08 -0.58
C GLN A 58 5.72 -2.21 -1.28
N HIS A 59 6.41 -2.74 -2.28
CA HIS A 59 7.40 -1.97 -3.05
C HIS A 59 6.77 -0.76 -3.74
N PHE A 60 5.60 -0.93 -4.36
CA PHE A 60 4.89 0.21 -4.97
C PHE A 60 4.46 1.26 -3.95
N ALA A 61 4.05 0.84 -2.76
CA ALA A 61 3.71 1.79 -1.69
C ALA A 61 4.95 2.58 -1.24
N GLU A 62 6.09 1.93 -1.08
CA GLU A 62 7.36 2.56 -0.73
C GLU A 62 7.85 3.53 -1.83
N ASP A 63 7.74 3.15 -3.10
CA ASP A 63 8.11 4.02 -4.23
C ASP A 63 7.26 5.29 -4.29
N LEU A 64 5.94 5.15 -4.12
CA LEU A 64 5.00 6.28 -4.11
C LEU A 64 5.26 7.24 -2.93
N ASP A 65 5.59 6.68 -1.75
CA ASP A 65 5.93 7.48 -0.57
C ASP A 65 7.23 8.27 -0.80
N ASN A 66 8.26 7.62 -1.35
CA ASN A 66 9.53 8.26 -1.70
C ASN A 66 9.37 9.39 -2.72
N GLU A 67 8.57 9.19 -3.78
CA GLU A 67 8.30 10.24 -4.77
C GLU A 67 7.57 11.43 -4.12
N SER A 68 6.60 11.16 -3.25
CA SER A 68 5.89 12.19 -2.48
C SER A 68 6.83 12.98 -1.58
N ASP A 69 7.74 12.30 -0.89
CA ASP A 69 8.73 12.90 -0.02
C ASP A 69 9.72 13.78 -0.78
N MET A 70 10.20 13.33 -1.94
CA MET A 70 11.04 14.14 -2.82
C MET A 70 10.31 15.39 -3.33
N HIS A 71 9.06 15.23 -3.76
CA HIS A 71 8.23 16.35 -4.19
C HIS A 71 8.07 17.37 -3.06
N ARG A 72 7.74 16.92 -1.84
CA ARG A 72 7.57 17.78 -0.67
C ARG A 72 8.87 18.50 -0.30
N ALA A 73 10.02 17.82 -0.34
CA ALA A 73 11.32 18.42 -0.08
C ALA A 73 11.68 19.50 -1.11
N LEU A 74 11.41 19.25 -2.39
CA LEU A 74 11.64 20.22 -3.46
C LEU A 74 10.75 21.45 -3.30
N MET A 75 9.45 21.24 -3.02
CA MET A 75 8.48 22.32 -2.81
C MET A 75 8.90 23.21 -1.63
N TYR A 76 9.34 22.60 -0.54
CA TYR A 76 9.84 23.33 0.63
C TYR A 76 11.12 24.12 0.30
N HIS A 77 12.07 23.52 -0.42
CA HIS A 77 13.29 24.21 -0.84
C HIS A 77 13.02 25.41 -1.75
N ILE A 78 12.12 25.27 -2.73
CA ILE A 78 11.71 26.36 -3.61
C ILE A 78 11.06 27.48 -2.79
N ALA A 79 10.16 27.14 -1.88
CA ALA A 79 9.49 28.13 -1.03
C ALA A 79 10.47 28.88 -0.10
N GLU A 80 11.49 28.20 0.43
CA GLU A 80 12.56 28.85 1.18
C GLU A 80 13.37 29.85 0.33
N GLN A 81 13.69 29.48 -0.92
CA GLN A 81 14.39 30.38 -1.84
C GLN A 81 13.51 31.58 -2.21
N ASP A 82 12.25 31.33 -2.56
CA ASP A 82 11.28 32.37 -2.92
C ASP A 82 11.13 33.39 -1.76
N ALA A 83 11.08 32.92 -0.51
CA ALA A 83 10.99 33.80 0.65
C ALA A 83 12.23 34.71 0.78
N VAL A 84 13.43 34.19 0.49
CA VAL A 84 14.66 35.00 0.46
C VAL A 84 14.60 36.01 -0.67
N ASP A 85 14.26 35.57 -1.87
CA ASP A 85 14.24 36.40 -3.06
C ASP A 85 13.27 37.58 -2.92
N ILE A 86 12.09 37.33 -2.34
CA ILE A 86 11.11 38.38 -2.05
C ILE A 86 11.67 39.34 -0.99
N TYR A 87 12.28 38.83 0.09
CA TYR A 87 12.85 39.68 1.12
C TYR A 87 13.98 40.58 0.60
N GLU A 88 14.83 40.04 -0.28
CA GLU A 88 15.93 40.79 -0.91
C GLU A 88 15.39 41.83 -1.90
N ALA A 89 14.38 41.49 -2.70
CA ALA A 89 13.71 42.45 -3.59
C ALA A 89 13.11 43.64 -2.82
N SER A 90 12.74 43.42 -1.56
CA SER A 90 12.22 44.42 -0.64
C SER A 90 13.28 45.19 0.17
N LYS A 91 14.56 44.78 0.14
CA LYS A 91 15.65 45.43 0.88
C LYS A 91 16.53 46.26 -0.05
N GLY A 92 16.02 47.42 -0.47
CA GLY A 92 16.73 48.40 -1.32
C GLY A 92 16.20 49.82 -1.18
N PHE A 93 16.84 50.78 -1.87
CA PHE A 93 16.27 52.13 -2.04
C PHE A 93 15.22 52.05 -3.15
N GLY A 94 14.00 51.69 -2.75
CA GLY A 94 12.93 51.25 -3.66
C GLY A 94 12.82 49.72 -3.71
N THR A 95 11.64 49.24 -4.07
CA THR A 95 11.31 47.81 -4.22
C THR A 95 11.53 47.37 -5.67
N ASP A 96 12.16 46.23 -5.88
CA ASP A 96 12.18 45.56 -7.19
C ASP A 96 10.87 44.77 -7.38
N GLU A 97 9.79 45.49 -7.71
CA GLU A 97 8.45 44.92 -7.93
C GLU A 97 8.43 43.90 -9.07
N GLU A 98 9.33 44.04 -10.07
CA GLU A 98 9.43 43.12 -11.19
C GLU A 98 10.02 41.76 -10.73
N LYS A 99 11.05 41.77 -9.86
CA LYS A 99 11.60 40.55 -9.27
C LYS A 99 10.57 39.87 -8.36
N MET A 100 9.90 40.62 -7.48
CA MET A 100 8.86 40.06 -6.61
C MET A 100 7.68 39.50 -7.41
N GLY A 101 7.20 40.23 -8.41
CA GLY A 101 6.11 39.81 -9.29
C GLY A 101 6.44 38.55 -10.08
N ARG A 102 7.67 38.38 -10.56
CA ARG A 102 8.12 37.16 -11.25
C ARG A 102 8.04 35.93 -10.35
N VAL A 103 8.43 36.05 -9.09
CA VAL A 103 8.34 34.96 -8.12
C VAL A 103 6.87 34.62 -7.88
N ILE A 104 6.03 35.62 -7.57
CA ILE A 104 4.63 35.37 -7.19
C ILE A 104 3.79 34.83 -8.37
N LEU A 105 3.91 35.43 -9.55
CA LEU A 105 3.14 35.05 -10.74
C LEU A 105 3.62 33.74 -11.37
N GLY A 106 4.86 33.30 -11.07
CA GLY A 106 5.47 32.10 -11.62
C GLY A 106 5.30 30.84 -10.77
N ARG A 107 4.46 30.88 -9.71
CA ARG A 107 4.30 29.77 -8.76
C ARG A 107 2.85 29.33 -8.65
N MET A 108 2.66 28.06 -8.29
CA MET A 108 1.34 27.53 -7.97
C MET A 108 0.87 28.06 -6.60
N ARG A 109 -0.44 28.04 -6.37
CA ARG A 109 -1.04 28.57 -5.14
C ARG A 109 -0.45 27.89 -3.90
N GLU A 110 -0.29 26.57 -3.95
CA GLU A 110 0.24 25.78 -2.83
C GLU A 110 1.68 26.17 -2.49
N ASN A 111 2.51 26.50 -3.50
CA ASN A 111 3.86 27.04 -3.27
C ASN A 111 3.80 28.42 -2.61
N ILE A 112 2.91 29.30 -3.06
CA ILE A 112 2.78 30.65 -2.49
C ILE A 112 2.36 30.60 -1.03
N ASP A 113 1.39 29.75 -0.69
CA ASP A 113 0.94 29.58 0.69
C ASP A 113 2.10 29.08 1.58
N LEU A 114 2.86 28.10 1.11
CA LEU A 114 4.05 27.61 1.82
C LEU A 114 5.16 28.67 1.94
N THR A 115 5.39 29.46 0.88
CA THR A 115 6.33 30.58 0.89
C THR A 115 5.90 31.63 1.92
N ASP A 116 4.61 31.95 2.02
CA ASP A 116 4.09 32.91 3.02
C ASP A 116 4.31 32.42 4.45
N GLU A 117 4.04 31.14 4.73
CA GLU A 117 4.30 30.54 6.04
C GLU A 117 5.79 30.63 6.43
N ILE A 118 6.68 30.28 5.50
CA ILE A 118 8.13 30.34 5.71
C ILE A 118 8.59 31.79 5.88
N TYR A 119 8.07 32.69 5.05
CA TYR A 119 8.40 34.11 5.07
C TYR A 119 7.98 34.74 6.40
N GLN A 120 6.76 34.46 6.87
CA GLN A 120 6.25 34.91 8.15
C GLN A 120 7.10 34.39 9.30
N LYS A 121 7.47 33.11 9.29
CA LYS A 121 8.33 32.50 10.31
C LYS A 121 9.73 33.14 10.34
N ARG A 122 10.28 33.49 9.18
CA ARG A 122 11.65 33.99 9.04
C ARG A 122 11.78 35.50 9.27
N TYR A 123 10.79 36.28 8.83
CA TYR A 123 10.86 37.74 8.78
C TYR A 123 9.80 38.44 9.64
N GLY A 124 8.87 37.68 10.25
CA GLY A 124 7.89 38.21 11.21
C GLY A 124 6.76 39.04 10.61
N ARG A 125 6.55 38.97 9.29
CA ARG A 125 5.49 39.65 8.54
C ARG A 125 5.00 38.74 7.42
N THR A 126 3.76 38.87 6.98
CA THR A 126 3.27 38.11 5.81
C THR A 126 3.79 38.71 4.51
N LEU A 127 3.73 37.96 3.41
CA LEU A 127 3.98 38.46 2.05
C LEU A 127 2.98 39.57 1.69
N GLU A 128 1.73 39.44 2.12
CA GLU A 128 0.72 40.47 1.90
C GLU A 128 1.09 41.79 2.62
N ASP A 129 1.55 41.71 3.87
CA ASP A 129 2.09 42.87 4.61
C ASP A 129 3.36 43.41 3.94
N GLN A 130 4.15 42.55 3.29
CA GLN A 130 5.29 42.97 2.47
C GLN A 130 4.85 43.89 1.33
N VAL A 131 3.95 43.40 0.48
CA VAL A 131 3.48 44.11 -0.71
C VAL A 131 2.69 45.38 -0.36
N ARG A 132 1.84 45.33 0.67
CA ARG A 132 1.03 46.49 1.08
C ARG A 132 1.84 47.59 1.76
N GLY A 133 2.93 47.24 2.44
CA GLY A 133 3.81 48.19 3.11
C GLY A 133 4.64 49.04 2.15
N GLU A 134 4.87 48.56 0.93
CA GLU A 134 5.69 49.24 -0.10
C GLU A 134 4.87 50.26 -0.92
N ASN A 135 3.55 50.08 -1.02
CA ASN A 135 2.65 50.92 -1.80
C ASN A 135 2.01 52.09 -1.00
N LYS A 136 2.72 52.64 0.00
CA LYS A 136 2.28 53.81 0.79
C LYS A 136 3.27 54.95 0.70
#